data_AF-A0A2E2N875-F1
#
_entry.id   AF-A0A2E2N875-F1
#
_cell.length_a   1.000
_cell.length_b   1.000
_cell.length_c   1.000
_cell.angle_alpha   90.00
_cell.angle_beta   90.00
_cell.angle_gamma   90.00
#
_symmetry.space_group_name_H-M   'P 1'
#
loop_
_entity.id
_entity.type
_entity.pdbx_description
1 polymer ?
#
loop_
_entity_poly.entity_id
_entity_poly.type
_entity_poly.pdbx_seq_one_letter_code
_entity_poly.pdbx_strand_id
1 'polypeptide(L)'
;ILLGLTELDGGFNIAADLDADGDIDADDQAILAALLNPACNDADLAEPFGALDIADVVEFLRAFGAGDEAADLAAPLGAFDIADVVEFLRLFGAGCP
;
A
#
# COMPACT_ATOMS: atom_id res chain seq x y z
N ILE A 1 -27.49 -3.42 5.32
CA ILE A 1 -27.37 -4.84 5.75
C ILE A 1 -26.56 -4.81 7.03
N LEU A 2 -27.27 -4.93 8.14
CA LEU A 2 -26.74 -4.85 9.49
C LEU A 2 -25.88 -6.10 9.72
N LEU A 3 -24.55 -5.96 9.68
CA LEU A 3 -23.64 -7.04 10.01
C LEU A 3 -23.81 -7.34 11.50
N GLY A 4 -24.43 -8.48 11.77
CA GLY A 4 -24.71 -8.97 13.10
C GLY A 4 -23.42 -9.30 13.83
N LEU A 5 -23.10 -8.48 14.83
CA LEU A 5 -22.23 -8.86 15.92
C LEU A 5 -23.04 -9.79 16.85
N THR A 6 -23.10 -11.07 16.51
CA THR A 6 -23.50 -12.10 17.48
C THR A 6 -22.31 -13.01 17.70
N GLU A 7 -21.65 -12.77 18.84
CA GLU A 7 -20.86 -13.75 19.56
C GLU A 7 -21.63 -15.08 19.60
N LEU A 8 -21.15 -16.09 18.89
CA LEU A 8 -21.57 -17.47 19.09
C LEU A 8 -20.33 -18.36 19.05
N ASP A 9 -20.05 -18.96 20.20
CA ASP A 9 -19.35 -20.24 20.36
C ASP A 9 -17.83 -20.29 20.17
N GLY A 10 -17.04 -19.56 20.98
CA GLY A 10 -15.64 -19.92 21.27
C GLY A 10 -14.78 -20.30 20.05
N GLY A 11 -15.12 -19.72 18.92
CA GLY A 11 -14.78 -20.16 17.59
C GLY A 11 -13.97 -19.05 17.00
N PHE A 12 -12.67 -19.28 17.01
CA PHE A 12 -11.70 -18.50 16.30
C PHE A 12 -12.24 -18.14 14.91
N ASN A 13 -12.52 -16.86 14.66
CA ASN A 13 -12.96 -16.40 13.34
C ASN A 13 -11.74 -16.46 12.41
N ILE A 14 -11.40 -17.66 11.93
CA ILE A 14 -10.40 -17.94 10.87
C ILE A 14 -10.65 -17.09 9.60
N ALA A 15 -11.83 -16.48 9.47
CA ALA A 15 -12.14 -15.58 8.36
C ALA A 15 -11.55 -14.17 8.51
N ALA A 16 -11.06 -13.79 9.70
CA ALA A 16 -10.40 -12.51 9.96
C ALA A 16 -8.89 -12.66 10.23
N ASP A 17 -8.46 -13.86 10.60
CA ASP A 17 -7.05 -14.29 10.62
C ASP A 17 -6.59 -14.54 9.17
N LEU A 18 -5.91 -13.54 8.61
CA LEU A 18 -5.46 -13.49 7.23
C LEU A 18 -4.10 -14.15 7.03
N ASP A 19 -3.31 -14.31 8.09
CA ASP A 19 -1.97 -14.92 8.06
C ASP A 19 -1.95 -16.39 8.54
N ALA A 20 -3.08 -16.83 9.09
CA ALA A 20 -3.39 -18.16 9.62
C ALA A 20 -2.56 -18.56 10.86
N ASP A 21 -2.17 -17.61 11.70
CA ASP A 21 -1.40 -17.86 12.91
C ASP A 21 -2.24 -18.24 14.15
N GLY A 22 -3.56 -18.05 14.09
CA GLY A 22 -4.47 -18.40 15.17
C GLY A 22 -4.78 -17.27 16.16
N ASP A 23 -4.45 -16.02 15.86
CA ASP A 23 -4.98 -14.84 16.54
C ASP A 23 -5.54 -13.74 15.60
N ILE A 24 -5.83 -12.56 16.14
CA ILE A 24 -6.24 -11.41 15.31
C ILE A 24 -5.45 -10.20 15.80
N ASP A 25 -4.34 -9.89 15.12
CA ASP A 25 -3.42 -8.84 15.56
C ASP A 25 -3.03 -7.79 14.48
N ALA A 26 -1.89 -7.13 14.67
CA ALA A 26 -1.38 -6.10 13.80
C ALA A 26 -0.93 -6.62 12.42
N ASP A 27 -0.49 -7.87 12.31
CA ASP A 27 -0.13 -8.46 11.02
C ASP A 27 -1.35 -8.73 10.14
N ASP A 28 -2.48 -9.15 10.71
CA ASP A 28 -3.77 -9.22 10.02
C ASP A 28 -4.21 -7.86 9.49
N GLN A 29 -4.03 -6.80 10.28
CA GLN A 29 -4.31 -5.44 9.81
C GLN A 29 -3.38 -5.03 8.66
N ALA A 30 -2.11 -5.45 8.69
CA ALA A 30 -1.16 -5.18 7.63
C ALA A 30 -1.53 -5.93 6.33
N ILE A 31 -1.95 -7.21 6.44
CA ILE A 31 -2.43 -7.99 5.30
C ILE A 31 -3.73 -7.40 4.76
N LEU A 32 -4.66 -7.00 5.64
CA LEU A 32 -5.90 -6.34 5.24
C LEU A 32 -5.62 -5.02 4.52
N ALA A 33 -4.68 -4.22 5.01
CA ALA A 33 -4.27 -2.96 4.36
C ALA A 33 -3.61 -3.21 2.99
N ALA A 34 -2.78 -4.26 2.86
CA ALA A 34 -2.18 -4.65 1.59
C ALA A 34 -3.23 -5.16 0.58
N LEU A 35 -4.22 -5.92 1.02
CA LEU A 35 -5.30 -6.46 0.18
C LEU A 35 -6.31 -5.38 -0.25
N LEU A 36 -6.47 -4.33 0.55
CA LEU A 36 -7.37 -3.21 0.29
C LEU A 36 -6.66 -2.00 -0.29
N ASN A 37 -5.34 -2.08 -0.58
CA ASN A 37 -4.58 -0.95 -1.10
C ASN A 37 -5.26 -0.46 -2.39
N PRO A 38 -5.93 0.71 -2.37
CA PRO A 38 -6.64 1.20 -3.54
C PRO A 38 -5.67 1.76 -4.57
N ALA A 39 -4.39 1.87 -4.24
CA ALA A 39 -3.34 2.34 -5.12
C ALA A 39 -3.29 1.49 -6.40
N CYS A 40 -3.25 2.14 -7.55
CA CYS A 40 -3.28 1.44 -8.82
C CYS A 40 -1.90 0.89 -9.23
N ASN A 41 -0.81 1.47 -8.70
CA ASN A 41 0.58 1.01 -8.82
C ASN A 41 1.46 1.76 -7.80
N ASP A 42 2.77 1.50 -7.77
CA ASP A 42 3.71 2.10 -6.80
C ASP A 42 3.91 3.62 -6.95
N ALA A 43 3.40 4.24 -8.03
CA ALA A 43 3.40 5.70 -8.18
C ALA A 43 2.15 6.37 -7.59
N ASP A 44 1.17 5.60 -7.09
CA ASP A 44 -0.05 6.09 -6.44
C ASP A 44 0.17 6.11 -4.92
N LEU A 45 0.70 7.24 -4.45
CA LEU A 45 1.25 7.42 -3.11
C LEU A 45 0.38 8.35 -2.25
N ALA A 46 -0.58 9.06 -2.86
CA ALA A 46 -1.41 10.03 -2.18
C ALA A 46 -2.90 9.83 -2.51
N GLU A 47 -3.77 10.25 -1.58
CA GLU A 47 -5.20 10.28 -1.87
C GLU A 47 -5.52 11.32 -2.97
N PRO A 48 -6.42 11.01 -3.92
CA PRO A 48 -7.27 9.81 -3.97
C PRO A 48 -6.61 8.60 -4.63
N PHE A 49 -6.46 7.51 -3.86
CA PHE A 49 -5.95 6.24 -4.38
C PHE A 49 -6.84 5.66 -5.49
N GLY A 50 -6.20 5.06 -6.49
CA GLY A 50 -6.80 4.55 -7.71
C GLY A 50 -6.77 5.56 -8.87
N ALA A 51 -6.12 6.71 -8.68
CA ALA A 51 -5.93 7.74 -9.69
C ALA A 51 -4.59 8.44 -9.49
N LEU A 52 -3.82 8.60 -10.58
CA LEU A 52 -2.55 9.31 -10.54
C LEU A 52 -2.75 10.81 -10.82
N ASP A 53 -2.35 11.65 -9.88
CA ASP A 53 -2.38 13.10 -10.00
C ASP A 53 -1.13 13.81 -9.42
N ILE A 54 -1.20 15.12 -9.23
CA ILE A 54 -0.04 15.89 -8.77
C ILE A 54 0.28 15.66 -7.29
N ALA A 55 -0.67 15.21 -6.48
CA ALA A 55 -0.47 14.86 -5.09
C ALA A 55 0.52 13.70 -4.97
N ASP A 56 0.43 12.70 -5.86
CA ASP A 56 1.39 11.59 -5.93
C ASP A 56 2.81 12.07 -6.21
N VAL A 57 2.96 13.02 -7.13
CA VAL A 57 4.27 13.60 -7.46
C VAL A 57 4.84 14.35 -6.25
N VAL A 58 3.99 15.11 -5.54
CA VAL A 58 4.42 15.84 -4.34
C VAL A 58 4.84 14.85 -3.25
N GLU A 59 4.09 13.77 -3.08
CA GLU A 59 4.37 12.75 -2.08
C GLU A 59 5.64 11.96 -2.42
N PHE A 60 5.83 11.57 -3.68
CA PHE A 60 7.08 10.99 -4.17
C PHE A 60 8.28 11.91 -3.88
N LEU A 61 8.18 13.22 -4.18
CA LEU A 61 9.27 14.16 -3.92
C LEU A 61 9.55 14.37 -2.42
N ARG A 62 8.50 14.31 -1.58
CA ARG A 62 8.64 14.34 -0.12
C ARG A 62 9.40 13.10 0.36
N ALA A 63 8.96 11.92 -0.07
CA ALA A 63 9.56 10.63 0.28
C ALA A 63 11.02 10.54 -0.20
N PHE A 64 11.29 10.89 -1.46
CA PHE A 64 12.62 10.92 -2.05
C PHE A 64 13.56 11.88 -1.31
N GLY A 65 13.07 13.08 -0.96
CA GLY A 65 13.83 14.05 -0.18
C GLY A 65 14.11 13.64 1.26
N ALA A 66 13.30 12.73 1.81
CA ALA A 66 13.44 12.18 3.15
C ALA A 66 14.26 10.87 3.19
N GLY A 67 14.54 10.25 2.03
CA GLY A 67 15.11 8.90 1.97
C GLY A 67 14.15 7.83 2.50
N ASP A 68 12.85 8.02 2.24
CA ASP A 68 11.77 7.12 2.62
C ASP A 68 11.63 5.99 1.58
N GLU A 69 11.51 4.74 2.03
CA GLU A 69 11.43 3.55 1.18
C GLU A 69 10.30 3.60 0.15
N ALA A 70 9.26 4.40 0.38
CA ALA A 70 8.19 4.63 -0.61
C ALA A 70 8.69 5.26 -1.93
N ALA A 71 9.88 5.86 -1.95
CA ALA A 71 10.50 6.43 -3.15
C ALA A 71 11.63 5.59 -3.75
N ASP A 72 11.92 4.41 -3.19
CA ASP A 72 12.96 3.46 -3.67
C ASP A 72 12.31 2.43 -4.60
N LEU A 73 12.08 2.86 -5.84
CA LEU A 73 11.29 2.11 -6.83
C LEU A 73 12.17 1.31 -7.81
N ALA A 74 13.48 1.58 -7.85
CA ALA A 74 14.40 0.96 -8.78
C ALA A 74 15.57 0.29 -8.06
N ALA A 75 16.12 -0.75 -8.69
CA ALA A 75 17.35 -1.35 -8.20
C ALA A 75 18.54 -0.39 -8.45
N PRO A 76 19.51 -0.31 -7.52
CA PRO A 76 19.63 -1.10 -6.29
C PRO A 76 18.80 -0.53 -5.12
N LEU A 77 18.00 -1.38 -4.48
CA LEU A 77 17.20 -0.99 -3.31
C LEU A 77 18.10 -0.47 -2.17
N GLY A 78 17.63 0.57 -1.50
CA GLY A 78 18.32 1.35 -0.47
C GLY A 78 19.16 2.49 -1.03
N ALA A 79 19.09 2.76 -2.34
CA ALA A 79 19.82 3.85 -2.98
C ALA A 79 18.87 4.78 -3.74
N PHE A 80 18.55 5.92 -3.13
CA PHE A 80 17.70 6.96 -3.73
C PHE A 80 18.46 7.72 -4.82
N ASP A 81 18.22 7.37 -6.08
CA ASP A 81 18.88 7.97 -7.23
C ASP A 81 17.94 8.27 -8.41
N ILE A 82 18.51 8.60 -9.57
CA ILE A 82 17.71 9.00 -10.74
C ILE A 82 16.92 7.82 -11.33
N ALA A 83 17.33 6.58 -11.08
CA ALA A 83 16.61 5.40 -11.51
C ALA A 83 15.22 5.32 -10.87
N ASP A 84 15.08 5.69 -9.59
CA ASP A 84 13.79 5.77 -8.91
C ASP A 84 12.88 6.81 -9.54
N VAL A 85 13.43 7.98 -9.88
CA VAL A 85 12.68 9.05 -10.56
C VAL A 85 12.21 8.59 -11.94
N VAL A 86 13.07 7.88 -12.68
CA VAL A 86 12.71 7.33 -13.99
C VAL A 86 11.63 6.25 -13.86
N GLU A 87 11.72 5.39 -12.86
CA GLU A 87 10.73 4.34 -12.62
C GLU A 87 9.39 4.93 -12.16
N PHE A 88 9.40 5.91 -11.26
CA PHE A 88 8.23 6.69 -10.89
C PHE A 88 7.55 7.29 -12.14
N LEU A 89 8.31 7.97 -13.01
CA LEU A 89 7.75 8.55 -14.24
C LEU A 89 7.23 7.50 -15.22
N ARG A 90 7.83 6.31 -15.27
CA ARG A 90 7.38 5.19 -16.09
C ARG A 90 6.02 4.67 -15.59
N LEU A 91 5.87 4.50 -14.28
CA LEU A 91 4.62 4.07 -13.63
C LEU A 91 3.53 5.15 -13.75
N PHE A 92 3.88 6.39 -13.43
CA PHE A 92 2.98 7.54 -13.54
C PHE A 92 2.46 7.73 -14.98
N GLY A 93 3.35 7.60 -15.97
CA GLY A 93 2.99 7.69 -17.39
C GLY A 93 2.20 6.49 -17.92
N ALA A 94 2.27 5.34 -17.26
CA ALA A 94 1.43 4.18 -17.57
C ALA A 94 -0.02 4.39 -17.11
N GLY A 95 -0.23 5.21 -16.06
CA GLY A 95 -1.53 5.50 -15.49
C GLY A 95 -2.11 4.34 -14.69
N CYS A 96 -3.36 4.51 -14.24
CA CYS A 96 -4.14 3.46 -13.62
C CYS A 96 -4.95 2.69 -14.69
N PRO A 97 -5.10 1.34 -14.56
CA PRO A 97 -5.87 0.51 -15.49
C PRO A 97 -7.39 0.77 -15.46
#